data_AF-A0A4Q5R0E6-F1
#
_entry.id   AF-A0A4Q5R0E6-F1
#
_cell.length_a   1.000
_cell.length_b   1.000
_cell.length_c   1.000
_cell.angle_alpha   90.00
_cell.angle_beta   90.00
_cell.angle_gamma   90.00
#
_symmetry.space_group_name_H-M   'P 1'
#
loop_
_entity.id
_entity.type
_entity.pdbx_description
1 polymer ?
#
loop_
_entity_poly.entity_id
_entity_poly.type
_entity_poly.pdbx_seq_one_letter_code
_entity_poly.pdbx_strand_id
1 'polypeptide(L)' 'MSLKIRRIALTNFRKFREPFVLDGLSDGLNVIIEPNETGKSTLLEAMRAAFF' A
#
# COMPACT_ATOMS: atom_id res chain seq x y z
N MET A 1 13.74 -16.58 -9.54
CA MET A 1 12.55 -15.69 -9.62
C MET A 1 12.62 -14.70 -8.47
N SER A 2 12.22 -13.44 -8.67
CA SER A 2 12.15 -12.44 -7.59
C SER A 2 10.71 -12.19 -7.15
N LEU A 3 10.52 -11.81 -5.88
CA LEU A 3 9.22 -11.41 -5.35
C LEU A 3 8.76 -10.11 -6.03
N LYS A 4 7.49 -10.08 -6.45
CA LYS A 4 6.83 -8.91 -7.07
C LYS A 4 5.51 -8.65 -6.38
N ILE A 5 5.33 -7.42 -5.89
CA ILE A 5 4.06 -6.98 -5.31
C ILE A 5 3.18 -6.48 -6.45
N ARG A 6 2.00 -7.09 -6.62
CA ARG A 6 1.04 -6.74 -7.68
C ARG A 6 -0.20 -6.02 -7.16
N ARG A 7 -0.56 -6.26 -5.90
CA ARG A 7 -1.75 -5.69 -5.26
C ARG A 7 -1.53 -5.59 -3.76
N ILE A 8 -2.04 -4.53 -3.15
CA ILE A 8 -2.07 -4.34 -1.70
C ILE A 8 -3.51 -4.11 -1.28
N ALA A 9 -4.01 -4.91 -0.33
CA ALA A 9 -5.33 -4.73 0.25
C ALA A 9 -5.20 -4.50 1.76
N LEU A 10 -5.89 -3.49 2.26
CA LEU A 10 -5.88 -3.08 3.66
C LEU A 10 -7.31 -3.05 4.19
N THR A 11 -7.52 -3.62 5.37
CA THR A 11 -8.78 -3.54 6.10
C THR A 11 -8.49 -3.31 7.56
N ASN A 12 -9.17 -2.34 8.18
CA ASN A 12 -9.03 -2.02 9.61
C ASN A 12 -7.58 -1.71 10.06
N PHE A 13 -6.78 -1.05 9.21
CA PHE A 13 -5.39 -0.70 9.52
C PHE A 13 -5.22 0.80 9.71
N ARG A 14 -5.03 1.24 10.97
CA ARG A 14 -4.82 2.64 11.36
C ARG A 14 -5.87 3.58 10.75
N LYS A 15 -5.48 4.45 9.80
CA LYS A 15 -6.36 5.42 9.12
C LYS A 15 -7.35 4.76 8.14
N PHE A 16 -7.05 3.55 7.63
CA PHE A 16 -7.94 2.81 6.72
C PHE A 16 -8.98 2.04 7.52
N ARG A 17 -10.11 2.70 7.79
CA ARG A 17 -11.28 2.10 8.47
C ARG A 17 -12.18 1.34 7.51
N GLU A 18 -12.22 1.75 6.25
CA GLU A 18 -12.89 1.02 5.17
C GLU A 18 -11.86 0.21 4.37
N PRO A 19 -12.29 -0.87 3.67
CA PRO A 19 -11.42 -1.62 2.79
C PRO A 19 -10.79 -0.70 1.73
N PHE A 20 -9.47 -0.75 1.64
CA PHE A 20 -8.69 -0.02 0.65
C PHE A 20 -7.90 -1.01 -0.20
N VAL A 21 -7.88 -0.79 -1.51
CA VAL A 21 -7.12 -1.60 -2.47
C VAL A 21 -6.26 -0.68 -3.31
N LEU A 22 -4.95 -0.92 -3.30
CA LEU A 22 -4.03 -0.42 -4.31
C LEU A 22 -3.75 -1.54 -5.31
N ASP A 23 -4.15 -1.31 -6.54
CA ASP A 23 -3.98 -2.23 -7.67
C ASP A 23 -3.20 -1.56 -8.81
N GLY A 24 -2.92 -2.30 -9.89
CA GLY A 24 -2.22 -1.79 -11.06
C GLY A 24 -0.72 -1.60 -10.84
N LEU A 25 -0.14 -2.27 -9.84
CA LEU A 25 1.30 -2.21 -9.59
C LEU A 25 2.05 -2.95 -10.71
N SER A 26 2.83 -2.17 -11.44
CA SER A 26 3.62 -2.62 -12.59
C SER A 26 5.04 -2.99 -12.18
N ASP A 27 5.78 -3.59 -13.11
CA ASP A 27 7.21 -3.78 -12.93
C ASP A 27 7.96 -2.44 -12.98
N GLY A 28 9.09 -2.37 -12.27
CA GLY A 28 9.90 -1.16 -12.19
C GLY A 28 9.45 -0.25 -11.05
N LEU A 29 9.35 1.05 -11.32
CA LEU A 29 9.03 2.08 -10.33
C LEU A 29 7.55 2.47 -10.41
N ASN A 30 6.83 2.28 -9.31
CA ASN A 30 5.48 2.79 -9.14
C ASN A 30 5.52 4.05 -8.27
N VAL A 31 4.88 5.13 -8.70
CA VAL A 31 4.81 6.41 -7.97
C VAL A 31 3.39 6.63 -7.48
N ILE A 32 3.21 6.73 -6.16
CA ILE A 32 1.90 6.96 -5.55
C ILE A 32 1.78 8.45 -5.19
N ILE A 33 0.82 9.13 -5.81
CA ILE A 33 0.58 10.56 -5.61
C ILE A 33 -0.83 10.73 -5.04
N GLU A 34 -0.89 11.33 -3.86
CA GLU A 34 -2.12 11.63 -3.13
C GLU A 34 -1.87 12.90 -2.32
N PRO A 35 -2.93 13.66 -1.95
CA PRO A 35 -2.82 14.77 -1.02
C PRO A 35 -2.13 14.40 0.29
N ASN A 36 -1.79 15.42 1.08
CA ASN A 36 -1.27 15.18 2.42
C ASN A 36 -2.35 14.53 3.29
N GLU A 37 -1.90 13.69 4.22
CA GLU A 37 -2.72 13.00 5.22
C GLU A 37 -3.71 11.94 4.72
N THR A 38 -3.79 11.68 3.41
CA THR A 38 -4.65 10.65 2.79
C THR A 38 -4.27 9.20 3.12
N GLY A 39 -3.24 8.97 3.95
CA GLY A 39 -2.85 7.62 4.40
C GLY A 39 -1.69 6.97 3.63
N LYS A 40 -0.98 7.72 2.79
CA LYS A 40 0.19 7.25 2.03
C LYS A 40 1.31 6.68 2.93
N SER A 41 1.65 7.38 4.03
CA SER A 41 2.60 6.85 5.03
C SER A 41 2.05 5.60 5.74
N THR A 42 0.74 5.56 5.98
CA THR A 42 0.06 4.41 6.59
C THR A 42 0.13 3.16 5.70
N LEU A 43 0.04 3.32 4.38
CA LEU A 43 0.24 2.22 3.42
C LEU A 43 1.66 1.64 3.54
N LEU A 44 2.69 2.50 3.61
CA LEU A 44 4.09 2.07 3.79
C LEU A 44 4.31 1.36 5.13
N GLU A 45 3.64 1.80 6.20
CA GLU A 45 3.69 1.14 7.50
C GLU A 45 3.03 -0.23 7.48
N ALA A 46 1.90 -0.37 6.78
CA ALA A 46 1.24 -1.66 6.60
C ALA A 46 2.12 -2.65 5.85
N MET A 47 2.81 -2.18 4.80
CA MET A 47 3.79 -3.00 4.08
C MET A 47 4.91 -3.46 5.01
N ARG A 48 5.46 -2.57 5.84
CA ARG A 48 6.49 -2.95 6.82
C ARG A 48 5.99 -4.03 7.77
N ALA A 49 4.81 -3.84 8.37
CA ALA A 49 4.22 -4.81 9.30
C ALA A 49 3.86 -6.17 8.67
N ALA A 50 3.66 -6.22 7.34
CA ALA A 50 3.35 -7.47 6.64
C ALA A 50 4.60 -8.31 6.34
N PHE A 51 5.77 -7.68 6.22
CA PHE A 51 7.02 -8.35 5.84
C PHE A 51 8.05 -8.45 6.98
N PHE A 52 7.85 -7.70 8.08
CA PHE A 52 8.75 -7.64 9.24
C PHE A 52 7.95 -7.54 10.54
#